data_AF-A0A7J2Z121-F1
#
_entry.id   AF-A0A7J2Z121-F1
#
_cell.length_a   1.000
_cell.length_b   1.000
_cell.length_c   1.000
_cell.angle_alpha   90.00
_cell.angle_beta   90.00
_cell.angle_gamma   90.00
#
_symmetry.space_group_name_H-M   'P 1'
#
loop_
_entity.id
_entity.type
_entity.pdbx_description
1 polymer ?
#
loop_
_entity_poly.entity_id
_entity_poly.type
_entity_poly.pdbx_seq_one_letter_code
_entity_poly.pdbx_strand_id
1 'polypeptide(L)'
;MKFYTSDKNENDNHIQSRLQSALPDRDFEYIKNIKILAEQRQTMLNTLKRIAIGTGIGLTLVFGYKYLKAEDIMKSSTKQTQVEAVSNSTVSLNSQIATIPKPEQNCNISKGENYYRRPVNKKEVLSCLNDKDVSNVTDALLLISRQENKDKFRTKEFEDAVVKCLYRDTFLHTYAFHAIVNQDYHSAVPVLVKDFDKTDSFAIEGAVYTLLHFSLKGDWNAINKLISLSSSQDETTRIYAMSALLFMDKNVMPTFIEQYNKENSETRFEIIKHADILYHFYIKDYFREDEVSKIRELLNKRLSNLLKFEKDEKVREIIQSIHGAVF
;
A
#
# COMPACT_ATOMS: atom_id res chain seq x y z
N MET A 1 46.96 23.00 -18.40
CA MET A 1 45.56 22.92 -17.92
C MET A 1 45.24 21.44 -17.74
N LYS A 2 45.30 20.92 -16.51
CA LYS A 2 45.01 19.50 -16.22
C LYS A 2 43.53 19.38 -15.86
N PHE A 3 42.81 18.50 -16.53
CA PHE A 3 41.41 18.19 -16.27
C PHE A 3 41.31 17.26 -15.05
N TYR A 4 40.57 17.68 -14.02
CA TYR A 4 40.05 16.82 -12.97
C TYR A 4 38.59 16.51 -13.31
N THR A 5 38.33 15.29 -13.76
CA THR A 5 36.99 14.67 -13.76
C THR A 5 37.18 13.20 -13.37
N SER A 6 37.37 12.93 -12.09
CA SER A 6 37.24 11.61 -11.48
C SER A 6 37.05 11.81 -10.00
N ASP A 7 35.82 11.66 -9.51
CA ASP A 7 35.49 11.57 -8.07
C ASP A 7 34.04 11.10 -7.87
N LYS A 8 33.16 11.27 -8.89
CA LYS A 8 31.74 10.89 -8.78
C LYS A 8 31.47 9.39 -8.91
N ASN A 9 32.23 8.65 -9.71
CA ASN A 9 32.05 7.20 -9.91
C ASN A 9 32.73 6.33 -8.85
N GLU A 10 33.72 6.85 -8.11
CA GLU A 10 34.39 6.06 -7.06
C GLU A 10 33.57 6.00 -5.78
N ASN A 11 32.80 7.06 -5.46
CA ASN A 11 32.04 7.12 -4.23
C ASN A 11 30.79 6.21 -4.25
N ASP A 12 30.09 6.12 -5.38
CA ASP A 12 28.93 5.23 -5.55
C ASP A 12 29.32 3.75 -5.53
N ASN A 13 30.45 3.40 -6.14
CA ASN A 13 30.98 2.03 -6.11
C ASN A 13 31.50 1.64 -4.72
N HIS A 14 31.99 2.61 -3.94
CA HIS A 14 32.48 2.35 -2.58
C HIS A 14 31.35 2.18 -1.56
N ILE A 15 30.20 2.86 -1.77
CA ILE A 15 29.00 2.67 -0.95
C ILE A 15 28.32 1.35 -1.31
N GLN A 16 28.21 1.01 -2.60
CA GLN A 16 27.65 -0.27 -3.05
C GLN A 16 28.48 -1.49 -2.60
N SER A 17 29.81 -1.40 -2.65
CA SER A 17 30.67 -2.51 -2.20
C SER A 17 30.58 -2.74 -0.68
N ARG A 18 30.43 -1.67 0.11
CA ARG A 18 30.20 -1.78 1.57
C ARG A 18 28.84 -2.38 1.89
N LEU A 19 27.78 -1.96 1.20
CA LEU A 19 26.43 -2.50 1.35
C LEU A 19 26.33 -3.99 0.98
N GLN A 20 27.10 -4.45 -0.02
CA GLN A 20 27.18 -5.88 -0.39
C GLN A 20 27.91 -6.74 0.65
N SER A 21 28.82 -6.16 1.43
CA SER A 21 29.63 -6.91 2.40
C SER A 21 28.96 -7.13 3.77
N ALA A 22 27.88 -6.41 4.06
CA ALA A 22 27.29 -6.35 5.40
C ALA A 22 25.84 -6.87 5.49
N LEU A 23 25.13 -6.96 4.36
CA LEU A 23 23.75 -7.45 4.30
C LEU A 23 23.70 -8.91 3.81
N PRO A 24 22.86 -9.77 4.40
CA PRO A 24 22.46 -11.03 3.76
C PRO A 24 21.88 -10.74 2.37
N ASP A 25 22.15 -11.59 1.38
CA ASP A 25 21.79 -11.36 -0.03
C ASP A 25 20.32 -10.92 -0.24
N ARG A 26 19.38 -11.43 0.57
CA ARG A 26 17.95 -11.08 0.51
C ARG A 26 17.64 -9.62 0.86
N ASP A 27 18.36 -9.03 1.81
CA ASP A 27 18.10 -7.67 2.31
C ASP A 27 18.68 -6.59 1.38
N PHE A 28 19.81 -6.90 0.72
CA PHE A 28 20.36 -6.05 -0.35
C PHE A 28 19.50 -6.12 -1.62
N GLU A 29 18.99 -7.31 -1.96
CA GLU A 29 18.02 -7.46 -3.06
C GLU A 29 16.77 -6.62 -2.82
N TYR A 30 16.25 -6.58 -1.58
CA TYR A 30 15.10 -5.78 -1.21
C TYR A 30 15.28 -4.28 -1.51
N ILE A 31 16.37 -3.66 -1.03
CA ILE A 31 16.63 -2.22 -1.20
C ILE A 31 16.73 -1.85 -2.68
N LYS A 32 17.44 -2.69 -3.46
CA LYS A 32 17.62 -2.49 -4.90
C LYS A 32 16.29 -2.70 -5.64
N ASN A 33 15.54 -3.74 -5.28
CA ASN A 33 14.30 -4.11 -5.93
C ASN A 33 13.19 -3.09 -5.64
N ILE A 34 13.07 -2.51 -4.45
CA ILE A 34 12.03 -1.49 -4.19
C ILE A 34 12.26 -0.22 -5.01
N LYS A 35 13.49 0.28 -5.09
CA LYS A 35 13.79 1.48 -5.89
C LYS A 35 13.50 1.20 -7.37
N ILE A 36 13.97 0.06 -7.88
CA ILE A 36 13.71 -0.37 -9.25
C ILE A 36 12.20 -0.55 -9.49
N LEU A 37 11.45 -1.17 -8.56
CA LEU A 37 10.00 -1.37 -8.68
C LEU A 37 9.25 -0.04 -8.64
N ALA A 38 9.64 0.90 -7.78
CA ALA A 38 9.05 2.22 -7.70
C ALA A 38 9.34 3.05 -8.97
N GLU A 39 10.57 2.99 -9.49
CA GLU A 39 10.98 3.65 -10.74
C GLU A 39 10.33 3.01 -11.96
N GLN A 40 10.25 1.68 -12.04
CA GLN A 40 9.54 0.95 -13.09
C GLN A 40 8.05 1.25 -13.06
N ARG A 41 7.43 1.32 -11.88
CA ARG A 41 6.03 1.72 -11.71
C ARG A 41 5.81 3.16 -12.15
N GLN A 42 6.68 4.10 -11.77
CA GLN A 42 6.57 5.50 -12.18
C GLN A 42 6.80 5.68 -13.69
N THR A 43 7.78 4.97 -14.26
CA THR A 43 8.07 4.95 -15.70
C THR A 43 6.92 4.32 -16.46
N MET A 44 6.34 3.23 -15.96
CA MET A 44 5.14 2.60 -16.53
C MET A 44 3.94 3.55 -16.47
N LEU A 45 3.69 4.22 -15.33
CA LEU A 45 2.61 5.20 -15.19
C LEU A 45 2.79 6.42 -16.11
N ASN A 46 4.02 6.91 -16.26
CA ASN A 46 4.34 8.01 -17.18
C ASN A 46 4.26 7.59 -18.64
N THR A 47 4.64 6.35 -18.95
CA THR A 47 4.51 5.78 -20.29
C THR A 47 3.05 5.54 -20.64
N LEU A 48 2.24 5.04 -19.69
CA LEU A 48 0.80 4.91 -19.81
C LEU A 48 0.11 6.28 -19.98
N LYS A 49 0.52 7.31 -19.24
CA LYS A 49 0.04 8.69 -19.44
C LYS A 49 0.38 9.22 -20.82
N ARG A 50 1.59 8.97 -21.33
CA ARG A 50 2.02 9.39 -22.68
C ARG A 50 1.31 8.61 -23.79
N ILE A 51 1.08 7.31 -23.62
CA ILE A 51 0.32 6.47 -24.56
C ILE A 51 -1.17 6.88 -24.54
N ALA A 52 -1.75 7.17 -23.37
CA ALA A 52 -3.13 7.65 -23.25
C ALA A 52 -3.37 9.01 -23.90
N ILE A 53 -2.37 9.92 -23.87
CA ILE A 53 -2.41 11.20 -24.59
C ILE A 53 -2.18 11.01 -26.10
N GLY A 54 -1.43 9.98 -26.51
CA GLY A 54 -1.04 9.76 -27.89
C GLY A 54 -2.01 8.94 -28.75
N THR A 55 -2.85 8.07 -28.18
CA THR A 55 -3.62 7.10 -29.00
C THR A 55 -5.13 7.01 -28.73
N GLY A 56 -5.71 7.74 -27.77
CA GLY A 56 -7.18 7.80 -27.60
C GLY A 56 -7.89 6.44 -27.40
N ILE A 57 -7.14 5.39 -27.05
CA ILE A 57 -7.64 4.02 -26.85
C ILE A 57 -7.17 3.54 -25.48
N GLY A 58 -8.13 3.22 -24.62
CA GLY A 58 -7.91 2.65 -23.30
C GLY A 58 -7.63 1.15 -23.37
N LEU A 59 -6.49 0.76 -22.81
CA LEU A 59 -6.10 -0.58 -22.36
C LEU A 59 -4.94 -0.31 -21.39
N THR A 60 -4.97 -0.66 -20.11
CA THR A 60 -4.87 -2.02 -19.54
C THR A 60 -4.82 -1.84 -18.03
N LEU A 61 -5.41 -2.73 -17.20
CA LEU A 61 -4.84 -3.17 -15.90
C LEU A 61 -5.59 -4.40 -15.37
N VAL A 62 -5.16 -5.60 -15.80
CA VAL A 62 -5.36 -6.87 -15.07
C VAL A 62 -3.97 -7.45 -14.83
N PHE A 63 -3.20 -6.88 -13.90
CA PHE A 63 -1.89 -7.43 -13.51
C PHE A 63 -1.55 -7.17 -12.03
N GLY A 64 -2.52 -7.38 -11.13
CA GLY A 64 -2.28 -7.46 -9.68
C GLY A 64 -2.23 -8.90 -9.12
N TYR A 65 -2.70 -9.90 -9.90
CA TYR A 65 -3.01 -11.24 -9.35
C TYR A 65 -1.90 -12.30 -9.59
N LYS A 66 -0.72 -11.93 -10.10
CA LYS A 66 0.36 -12.90 -10.39
C LYS A 66 1.63 -12.78 -9.53
N TYR A 67 1.74 -11.80 -8.64
CA TYR A 67 2.97 -11.62 -7.85
C TYR A 67 2.91 -12.11 -6.39
N LEU A 68 1.72 -12.35 -5.83
CA LEU A 68 1.59 -12.94 -4.49
C LEU A 68 1.78 -14.47 -4.45
N LYS A 69 1.97 -15.14 -5.60
CA LYS A 69 2.24 -16.59 -5.66
C LYS A 69 3.73 -16.95 -5.72
N ALA A 70 4.63 -15.97 -5.61
CA ALA A 70 6.08 -16.18 -5.63
C ALA A 70 6.66 -16.51 -4.23
N GLU A 71 5.98 -16.14 -3.13
CA GLU A 71 6.45 -16.46 -1.78
C GLU A 71 6.19 -17.91 -1.35
N ASP A 72 5.17 -18.58 -1.90
CA ASP A 72 4.87 -19.99 -1.58
C ASP A 72 5.75 -21.01 -2.31
N ILE A 73 6.47 -20.60 -3.36
CA ILE A 73 7.28 -21.52 -4.18
C ILE A 73 8.70 -21.70 -3.62
N MET A 74 9.16 -20.84 -2.70
CA MET A 74 10.47 -21.00 -2.05
C MET A 74 10.45 -21.91 -0.80
N LYS A 75 9.28 -22.36 -0.31
CA LYS A 75 9.18 -23.22 0.88
C LYS A 75 8.90 -24.70 0.62
N SER A 76 8.62 -25.14 -0.62
CA SER A 76 8.20 -26.53 -0.89
C SER A 76 9.24 -27.42 -1.59
N SER A 77 10.48 -26.97 -1.83
CA SER A 77 11.52 -27.80 -2.46
C SER A 77 12.28 -28.65 -1.43
N THR A 78 11.59 -29.56 -0.73
CA THR A 78 12.21 -30.79 -0.18
C THR A 78 11.14 -31.83 0.14
N LYS A 79 10.76 -32.61 -0.87
CA LYS A 79 10.58 -34.08 -0.79
C LYS A 79 10.05 -34.60 -2.12
N GLN A 80 10.90 -35.34 -2.82
CA GLN A 80 10.48 -36.35 -3.79
C GLN A 80 9.50 -37.31 -3.12
N THR A 81 8.43 -37.72 -3.81
CA THR A 81 8.15 -39.14 -4.10
C THR A 81 7.19 -39.21 -5.29
N GLN A 82 7.50 -40.12 -6.21
CA GLN A 82 6.74 -40.55 -7.39
C GLN A 82 5.31 -41.01 -7.02
N VAL A 83 4.35 -40.95 -7.95
CA VAL A 83 3.69 -42.12 -8.59
C VAL A 83 2.98 -41.65 -9.87
N GLU A 84 3.01 -42.55 -10.84
CA GLU A 84 2.62 -42.52 -12.24
C GLU A 84 1.13 -42.29 -12.55
N ALA A 85 0.91 -42.07 -13.85
CA ALA A 85 -0.31 -41.82 -14.58
C ALA A 85 -1.44 -42.86 -14.40
N VAL A 86 -2.69 -42.39 -14.50
CA VAL A 86 -3.74 -43.08 -15.28
C VAL A 86 -4.66 -42.04 -15.95
N SER A 87 -4.89 -42.30 -17.23
CA SER A 87 -5.72 -41.61 -18.22
C SER A 87 -7.24 -41.74 -18.04
N ASN A 88 -7.95 -40.81 -18.69
CA ASN A 88 -9.30 -40.93 -19.28
C ASN A 88 -10.49 -41.17 -18.34
N SER A 89 -11.42 -40.21 -18.31
CA SER A 89 -12.83 -40.45 -18.68
C SER A 89 -13.53 -39.12 -18.99
N THR A 90 -13.92 -38.98 -20.25
CA THR A 90 -14.96 -38.08 -20.73
C THR A 90 -16.30 -38.47 -20.10
N VAL A 91 -16.93 -37.58 -19.34
CA VAL A 91 -18.37 -37.68 -19.04
C VAL A 91 -19.00 -36.32 -19.28
N SER A 92 -19.72 -36.25 -20.40
CA SER A 92 -20.72 -35.23 -20.70
C SER A 92 -21.88 -35.38 -19.72
N LEU A 93 -22.14 -34.35 -18.91
CA LEU A 93 -23.38 -34.19 -18.16
C LEU A 93 -24.03 -32.88 -18.57
N ASN A 94 -24.86 -32.98 -19.62
CA ASN A 94 -26.00 -32.09 -19.81
C ASN A 94 -26.94 -32.28 -18.62
N SER A 95 -27.05 -31.27 -17.76
CA SER A 95 -28.20 -31.12 -16.89
C SER A 95 -28.70 -29.67 -16.95
N GLN A 96 -29.99 -29.58 -17.22
CA GLN A 96 -30.77 -28.36 -17.35
C GLN A 96 -30.67 -27.56 -16.04
N ILE A 97 -30.02 -26.40 -16.08
CA ILE A 97 -30.14 -25.41 -15.00
C ILE A 97 -31.44 -24.64 -15.27
N ALA A 98 -32.46 -24.95 -14.48
CA ALA A 98 -33.64 -24.13 -14.36
C ALA A 98 -33.22 -22.68 -14.09
N THR A 99 -33.70 -21.76 -14.91
CA THR A 99 -33.50 -20.31 -14.79
C THR A 99 -34.11 -19.85 -13.47
N ILE A 100 -33.28 -19.75 -12.43
CA ILE A 100 -33.59 -18.97 -11.23
C ILE A 100 -33.76 -17.52 -11.72
N PRO A 101 -34.89 -16.85 -11.45
CA PRO A 101 -35.07 -15.46 -11.80
C PRO A 101 -33.94 -14.65 -11.17
N LYS A 102 -33.12 -13.98 -11.99
CA LYS A 102 -32.10 -13.05 -11.49
C LYS A 102 -32.81 -11.99 -10.65
N PRO A 103 -32.42 -11.74 -9.40
CA PRO A 103 -32.95 -10.61 -8.65
C PRO A 103 -32.66 -9.33 -9.43
N GLU A 104 -33.62 -8.40 -9.44
CA GLU A 104 -33.53 -7.11 -10.12
C GLU A 104 -32.16 -6.45 -9.88
N GLN A 105 -31.32 -6.44 -10.92
CA GLN A 105 -29.98 -5.85 -10.86
C GLN A 105 -30.11 -4.33 -11.02
N ASN A 106 -30.08 -3.61 -9.90
CA ASN A 106 -30.05 -2.14 -9.86
C ASN A 106 -28.64 -1.55 -10.05
N CYS A 107 -27.59 -2.37 -10.00
CA CYS A 107 -26.21 -1.96 -10.30
C CYS A 107 -25.82 -2.39 -11.72
N ASN A 108 -25.36 -1.45 -12.55
CA ASN A 108 -25.02 -1.70 -13.95
C ASN A 108 -23.59 -1.27 -14.32
N ILE A 109 -22.71 -1.09 -13.33
CA ILE A 109 -21.31 -0.65 -13.54
C ILE A 109 -20.51 -1.66 -14.39
N SER A 110 -20.91 -2.92 -14.38
CA SER A 110 -20.12 -4.02 -14.97
C SER A 110 -20.72 -4.63 -16.24
N LYS A 111 -21.91 -4.20 -16.71
CA LYS A 111 -22.49 -4.74 -17.96
C LYS A 111 -22.05 -3.92 -19.18
N GLY A 112 -20.96 -4.34 -19.80
CA GLY A 112 -20.60 -3.98 -21.16
C GLY A 112 -19.15 -3.54 -21.29
N GLU A 113 -18.48 -4.13 -22.28
CA GLU A 113 -17.06 -3.98 -22.64
C GLU A 113 -16.62 -2.54 -23.01
N ASN A 114 -17.33 -1.49 -22.63
CA ASN A 114 -17.06 -0.11 -23.02
C ASN A 114 -17.38 0.94 -21.92
N TYR A 115 -17.14 0.62 -20.64
CA TYR A 115 -17.42 1.55 -19.53
C TYR A 115 -16.51 2.80 -19.51
N TYR A 116 -15.36 2.77 -20.19
CA TYR A 116 -14.35 3.83 -20.17
C TYR A 116 -14.73 5.14 -20.91
N ARG A 117 -15.95 5.25 -21.46
CA ARG A 117 -16.40 6.45 -22.21
C ARG A 117 -17.70 7.09 -21.71
N ARG A 118 -18.38 6.54 -20.70
CA ARG A 118 -19.65 7.10 -20.21
C ARG A 118 -19.41 8.03 -19.01
N PRO A 119 -20.04 9.21 -18.95
CA PRO A 119 -19.96 10.06 -17.77
C PRO A 119 -20.46 9.29 -16.54
N VAL A 120 -19.67 9.33 -15.48
CA VAL A 120 -19.94 8.59 -14.24
C VAL A 120 -21.25 9.07 -13.62
N ASN A 121 -22.23 8.18 -13.53
CA ASN A 121 -23.51 8.48 -12.89
C ASN A 121 -23.41 8.22 -11.38
N LYS A 122 -23.33 9.28 -10.56
CA LYS A 122 -23.21 9.17 -9.10
C LYS A 122 -24.35 8.35 -8.46
N LYS A 123 -25.58 8.44 -8.98
CA LYS A 123 -26.70 7.64 -8.43
C LYS A 123 -26.49 6.14 -8.63
N GLU A 124 -25.93 5.75 -9.77
CA GLU A 124 -25.60 4.36 -10.07
C GLU A 124 -24.47 3.84 -9.18
N VAL A 125 -23.40 4.64 -9.00
CA VAL A 125 -22.29 4.29 -8.10
C VAL A 125 -22.77 4.11 -6.67
N LEU A 126 -23.61 5.02 -6.17
CA LEU A 126 -24.18 4.90 -4.83
C LEU A 126 -25.09 3.67 -4.69
N SER A 127 -25.85 3.32 -5.74
CA SER A 127 -26.64 2.08 -5.77
C SER A 127 -25.75 0.84 -5.66
N CYS A 128 -24.63 0.82 -6.40
CA CYS A 128 -23.69 -0.30 -6.39
C CYS A 128 -22.97 -0.49 -5.05
N LEU A 129 -22.65 0.59 -4.32
CA LEU A 129 -22.10 0.48 -2.96
C LEU A 129 -23.04 -0.25 -1.98
N ASN A 130 -24.34 -0.19 -2.25
CA ASN A 130 -25.38 -0.84 -1.45
C ASN A 130 -25.83 -2.20 -2.02
N ASP A 131 -25.17 -2.70 -3.06
CA ASP A 131 -25.50 -3.97 -3.68
C ASP A 131 -25.16 -5.16 -2.75
N LYS A 132 -25.92 -6.25 -2.92
CA LYS A 132 -25.69 -7.53 -2.24
C LYS A 132 -24.49 -8.26 -2.87
N ASP A 133 -24.26 -8.09 -4.17
CA ASP A 133 -23.11 -8.67 -4.87
C ASP A 133 -21.83 -7.89 -4.52
N VAL A 134 -20.88 -8.59 -3.89
CA VAL A 134 -19.58 -8.03 -3.47
C VAL A 134 -18.78 -7.52 -4.68
N SER A 135 -18.95 -8.10 -5.86
CA SER A 135 -18.28 -7.67 -7.10
C SER A 135 -18.71 -6.26 -7.50
N ASN A 136 -20.02 -5.99 -7.44
CA ASN A 136 -20.59 -4.67 -7.75
C ASN A 136 -20.10 -3.59 -6.77
N VAL A 137 -20.02 -3.94 -5.49
CA VAL A 137 -19.49 -3.05 -4.44
C VAL A 137 -18.00 -2.78 -4.70
N THR A 138 -17.23 -3.81 -5.04
CA THR A 138 -15.81 -3.71 -5.36
C THR A 138 -15.57 -2.80 -6.56
N ASP A 139 -16.33 -2.96 -7.65
CA ASP A 139 -16.24 -2.12 -8.84
C ASP A 139 -16.52 -0.64 -8.51
N ALA A 140 -17.52 -0.37 -7.66
CA ALA A 140 -17.83 0.97 -7.21
C ALA A 140 -16.69 1.57 -6.36
N LEU A 141 -16.14 0.81 -5.41
CA LEU A 141 -15.02 1.25 -4.58
C LEU A 141 -13.76 1.50 -5.42
N LEU A 142 -13.45 0.63 -6.38
CA LEU A 142 -12.35 0.81 -7.32
C LEU A 142 -12.51 2.08 -8.14
N LEU A 143 -13.73 2.38 -8.62
CA LEU A 143 -14.02 3.61 -9.36
C LEU A 143 -13.84 4.86 -8.49
N ILE A 144 -14.31 4.83 -7.24
CA ILE A 144 -14.18 5.94 -6.28
C ILE A 144 -12.71 6.17 -5.87
N SER A 145 -11.92 5.09 -5.80
CA SER A 145 -10.52 5.12 -5.39
C SER A 145 -9.57 5.69 -6.45
N ARG A 146 -10.02 5.87 -7.69
CA ARG A 146 -9.12 6.31 -8.76
C ARG A 146 -8.72 7.77 -8.59
N GLN A 147 -7.46 8.08 -8.86
CA GLN A 147 -6.91 9.43 -8.73
C GLN A 147 -7.63 10.45 -9.62
N GLU A 148 -8.05 10.05 -10.84
CA GLU A 148 -8.83 10.93 -11.71
C GLU A 148 -10.21 11.30 -11.14
N ASN A 149 -10.69 10.57 -10.13
CA ASN A 149 -11.95 10.79 -9.44
C ASN A 149 -11.79 11.38 -8.04
N LYS A 150 -10.57 11.80 -7.65
CA LYS A 150 -10.31 12.51 -6.41
C LYS A 150 -11.33 13.65 -6.22
N ASP A 151 -11.89 13.72 -5.03
CA ASP A 151 -12.92 14.67 -4.58
C ASP A 151 -14.28 14.63 -5.30
N LYS A 152 -14.45 13.82 -6.36
CA LYS A 152 -15.71 13.76 -7.12
C LYS A 152 -16.86 13.12 -6.34
N PHE A 153 -16.57 12.30 -5.35
CA PHE A 153 -17.57 11.58 -4.56
C PHE A 153 -17.70 12.10 -3.13
N ARG A 154 -17.11 13.27 -2.83
CA ARG A 154 -17.11 13.88 -1.49
C ARG A 154 -18.49 14.43 -1.07
N THR A 155 -19.39 13.52 -0.74
CA THR A 155 -20.73 13.79 -0.20
C THR A 155 -20.99 12.85 0.97
N LYS A 156 -21.85 13.27 1.90
CA LYS A 156 -22.14 12.48 3.11
C LYS A 156 -22.70 11.09 2.80
N GLU A 157 -23.55 10.99 1.78
CA GLU A 157 -24.16 9.72 1.34
C GLU A 157 -23.10 8.70 0.89
N PHE A 158 -22.14 9.14 0.08
CA PHE A 158 -21.04 8.29 -0.38
C PHE A 158 -20.07 7.96 0.73
N GLU A 159 -19.74 8.93 1.57
CA GLU A 159 -18.91 8.73 2.74
C GLU A 159 -19.49 7.65 3.66
N ASP A 160 -20.77 7.77 4.02
CA ASP A 160 -21.45 6.79 4.87
C ASP A 160 -21.52 5.41 4.21
N ALA A 161 -21.79 5.35 2.89
CA ALA A 161 -21.84 4.08 2.15
C ALA A 161 -20.47 3.39 2.06
N VAL A 162 -19.39 4.15 1.83
CA VAL A 162 -18.03 3.62 1.78
C VAL A 162 -17.54 3.21 3.17
N VAL A 163 -17.75 4.03 4.20
CA VAL A 163 -17.37 3.69 5.58
C VAL A 163 -18.12 2.44 6.07
N LYS A 164 -19.39 2.26 5.68
CA LYS A 164 -20.14 1.04 5.98
C LYS A 164 -19.48 -0.22 5.41
N CYS A 165 -18.70 -0.13 4.33
CA CYS A 165 -17.98 -1.26 3.76
C CYS A 165 -16.86 -1.77 4.68
N LEU A 166 -16.40 -1.00 5.66
CA LEU A 166 -15.45 -1.44 6.70
C LEU A 166 -16.06 -2.43 7.70
N TYR A 167 -17.39 -2.59 7.71
CA TYR A 167 -18.11 -3.53 8.56
C TYR A 167 -18.63 -4.75 7.80
N ARG A 168 -18.32 -4.86 6.50
CA ARG A 168 -18.81 -5.93 5.62
C ARG A 168 -17.74 -7.02 5.50
N ASP A 169 -17.66 -7.63 4.32
CA ASP A 169 -16.68 -8.63 3.96
C ASP A 169 -15.26 -8.06 4.06
N THR A 170 -14.34 -8.81 4.66
CA THR A 170 -12.94 -8.39 4.81
C THR A 170 -12.27 -8.12 3.47
N PHE A 171 -12.74 -8.77 2.39
CA PHE A 171 -12.30 -8.51 1.02
C PHE A 171 -12.52 -7.06 0.59
N LEU A 172 -13.55 -6.39 1.12
CA LEU A 172 -13.89 -5.01 0.76
C LEU A 172 -13.01 -3.97 1.49
N HIS A 173 -12.34 -4.35 2.58
CA HIS A 173 -11.62 -3.40 3.43
C HIS A 173 -10.55 -2.63 2.65
N THR A 174 -9.70 -3.34 1.90
CA THR A 174 -8.64 -2.71 1.10
C THR A 174 -9.22 -1.68 0.13
N TYR A 175 -10.25 -2.03 -0.63
CA TYR A 175 -10.86 -1.09 -1.58
C TYR A 175 -11.56 0.09 -0.89
N ALA A 176 -12.16 -0.15 0.28
CA ALA A 176 -12.78 0.89 1.07
C ALA A 176 -11.74 1.87 1.62
N PHE A 177 -10.60 1.41 2.13
CA PHE A 177 -9.50 2.28 2.58
C PHE A 177 -8.98 3.18 1.47
N HIS A 178 -8.75 2.62 0.27
CA HIS A 178 -8.32 3.40 -0.88
C HIS A 178 -9.36 4.48 -1.26
N ALA A 179 -10.65 4.14 -1.22
CA ALA A 179 -11.73 5.10 -1.50
C ALA A 179 -11.79 6.20 -0.43
N ILE A 180 -11.66 5.84 0.85
CA ILE A 180 -11.64 6.76 1.99
C ILE A 180 -10.49 7.76 1.88
N VAL A 181 -9.29 7.27 1.59
CA VAL A 181 -8.08 8.09 1.45
C VAL A 181 -8.20 9.01 0.24
N ASN A 182 -8.63 8.49 -0.91
CA ASN A 182 -8.74 9.27 -2.14
C ASN A 182 -9.80 10.38 -2.04
N GLN A 183 -10.84 10.19 -1.24
CA GLN A 183 -11.94 11.17 -1.09
C GLN A 183 -11.89 11.99 0.20
N ASP A 184 -10.94 11.73 1.09
CA ASP A 184 -10.82 12.31 2.44
C ASP A 184 -12.06 12.15 3.34
N TYR A 185 -12.59 10.93 3.43
CA TYR A 185 -13.74 10.63 4.30
C TYR A 185 -13.35 10.58 5.79
N HIS A 186 -13.35 11.74 6.45
CA HIS A 186 -12.93 11.89 7.84
C HIS A 186 -13.81 11.12 8.84
N SER A 187 -15.07 10.82 8.50
CA SER A 187 -15.91 9.98 9.37
C SER A 187 -15.42 8.53 9.49
N ALA A 188 -14.46 8.11 8.66
CA ALA A 188 -13.76 6.84 8.86
C ALA A 188 -12.88 6.84 10.11
N VAL A 189 -12.36 8.00 10.56
CA VAL A 189 -11.41 8.06 11.68
C VAL A 189 -12.00 7.49 12.97
N PRO A 190 -13.21 7.89 13.44
CA PRO A 190 -13.82 7.28 14.62
C PRO A 190 -14.01 5.76 14.51
N VAL A 191 -14.35 5.27 13.31
CA VAL A 191 -14.51 3.83 13.03
C VAL A 191 -13.17 3.10 13.18
N LEU A 192 -12.13 3.62 12.53
CA LEU A 192 -10.77 3.09 12.62
C LEU A 192 -10.26 3.12 14.07
N VAL A 193 -10.45 4.22 14.79
CA VAL A 193 -10.00 4.35 16.19
C VAL A 193 -10.62 3.28 17.08
N LYS A 194 -11.91 2.99 16.86
CA LYS A 194 -12.69 2.08 17.71
C LYS A 194 -12.50 0.61 17.35
N ASP A 195 -12.49 0.27 16.06
CA ASP A 195 -12.69 -1.09 15.60
C ASP A 195 -11.43 -1.74 14.98
N PHE A 196 -10.31 -1.00 14.87
CA PHE A 196 -9.03 -1.49 14.34
C PHE A 196 -8.50 -2.76 15.04
N ASP A 197 -8.79 -2.93 16.33
CA ASP A 197 -8.22 -4.03 17.12
C ASP A 197 -8.92 -5.38 16.81
N LYS A 198 -9.92 -5.38 15.92
CA LYS A 198 -10.69 -6.57 15.49
C LYS A 198 -10.46 -6.92 14.02
N THR A 199 -9.60 -6.19 13.32
CA THR A 199 -9.40 -6.38 11.88
C THR A 199 -8.49 -7.57 11.58
N ASP A 200 -8.81 -8.26 10.49
CA ASP A 200 -7.96 -9.29 9.86
C ASP A 200 -6.55 -8.73 9.59
N SER A 201 -5.51 -9.58 9.61
CA SER A 201 -4.13 -9.17 9.41
C SER A 201 -3.92 -8.44 8.07
N PHE A 202 -4.70 -8.83 7.05
CA PHE A 202 -4.72 -8.18 5.74
C PHE A 202 -5.24 -6.74 5.75
N ALA A 203 -6.05 -6.36 6.75
CA ALA A 203 -6.64 -5.03 6.83
C ALA A 203 -5.83 -4.05 7.70
N ILE A 204 -4.87 -4.55 8.50
CA ILE A 204 -4.01 -3.74 9.37
C ILE A 204 -3.25 -2.69 8.54
N GLU A 205 -2.63 -3.12 7.44
CA GLU A 205 -1.86 -2.25 6.56
C GLU A 205 -2.73 -1.09 6.04
N GLY A 206 -3.85 -1.40 5.39
CA GLY A 206 -4.75 -0.39 4.82
C GLY A 206 -5.35 0.55 5.88
N ALA A 207 -5.63 0.03 7.07
CA ALA A 207 -6.14 0.83 8.17
C ALA A 207 -5.07 1.78 8.75
N VAL A 208 -3.83 1.32 8.94
CA VAL A 208 -2.70 2.18 9.36
C VAL A 208 -2.41 3.24 8.31
N TYR A 209 -2.49 2.88 7.02
CA TYR A 209 -2.26 3.82 5.93
C TYR A 209 -3.33 4.92 5.95
N THR A 210 -4.58 4.53 6.15
CA THR A 210 -5.69 5.48 6.29
C THR A 210 -5.48 6.40 7.49
N LEU A 211 -5.07 5.85 8.64
CA LEU A 211 -4.73 6.65 9.83
C LEU A 211 -3.54 7.59 9.57
N LEU A 212 -2.49 7.13 8.88
CA LEU A 212 -1.33 7.94 8.50
C LEU A 212 -1.77 9.15 7.66
N HIS A 213 -2.64 8.96 6.68
CA HIS A 213 -3.11 10.05 5.82
C HIS A 213 -3.88 11.12 6.58
N PHE A 214 -4.80 10.73 7.46
CA PHE A 214 -5.50 11.70 8.30
C PHE A 214 -4.54 12.36 9.32
N SER A 215 -3.57 11.63 9.83
CA SER A 215 -2.54 12.17 10.73
C SER A 215 -1.66 13.22 10.04
N LEU A 216 -1.24 12.97 8.80
CA LEU A 216 -0.49 13.94 7.97
C LEU A 216 -1.31 15.20 7.64
N LYS A 217 -2.63 15.12 7.72
CA LYS A 217 -3.56 16.25 7.59
C LYS A 217 -3.90 16.92 8.93
N GLY A 218 -3.27 16.49 10.02
CA GLY A 218 -3.42 17.10 11.35
C GLY A 218 -4.57 16.54 12.19
N ASP A 219 -5.14 15.38 11.84
CA ASP A 219 -6.14 14.72 12.68
C ASP A 219 -5.49 14.10 13.92
N TRP A 220 -5.70 14.74 15.08
CA TRP A 220 -5.17 14.29 16.36
C TRP A 220 -5.73 12.96 16.86
N ASN A 221 -6.95 12.59 16.48
CA ASN A 221 -7.51 11.29 16.86
C ASN A 221 -6.78 10.16 16.13
N ALA A 222 -6.47 10.39 14.84
CA ALA A 222 -5.67 9.45 14.06
C ALA A 222 -4.25 9.31 14.63
N ILE A 223 -3.59 10.43 14.97
CA ILE A 223 -2.27 10.43 15.61
C ILE A 223 -2.29 9.65 16.93
N ASN A 224 -3.26 9.94 17.80
CA ASN A 224 -3.38 9.27 19.09
C ASN A 224 -3.63 7.78 18.95
N LYS A 225 -4.40 7.35 17.95
CA LYS A 225 -4.58 5.93 17.66
C LYS A 225 -3.29 5.28 17.18
N LEU A 226 -2.53 5.90 16.27
CA LEU A 226 -1.21 5.38 15.86
C LEU A 226 -0.25 5.25 17.07
N ILE A 227 -0.24 6.23 17.98
CA ILE A 227 0.52 6.16 19.22
C ILE A 227 0.08 4.96 20.06
N SER A 228 -1.23 4.78 20.27
CA SER A 228 -1.75 3.62 21.01
C SER A 228 -1.36 2.30 20.36
N LEU A 229 -1.42 2.21 19.03
CA LEU A 229 -1.09 0.99 18.28
C LEU A 229 0.41 0.68 18.27
N SER A 230 1.27 1.69 18.47
CA SER A 230 2.73 1.50 18.61
C SER A 230 3.14 0.72 19.85
N SER A 231 2.20 0.41 20.74
CA SER A 231 2.38 -0.48 21.90
C SER A 231 1.49 -1.73 21.85
N SER A 232 0.95 -2.06 20.68
CA SER A 232 0.13 -3.27 20.48
C SER A 232 0.94 -4.53 20.80
N GLN A 233 0.26 -5.55 21.34
CA GLN A 233 0.86 -6.88 21.52
C GLN A 233 1.03 -7.61 20.17
N ASP A 234 0.19 -7.29 19.19
CA ASP A 234 0.35 -7.78 17.83
C ASP A 234 1.53 -7.08 17.16
N GLU A 235 2.54 -7.88 16.78
CA GLU A 235 3.80 -7.38 16.20
C GLU A 235 3.56 -6.64 14.88
N THR A 236 2.72 -7.18 14.00
CA THR A 236 2.40 -6.59 12.70
C THR A 236 1.82 -5.18 12.89
N THR A 237 0.78 -5.06 13.72
CA THR A 237 0.16 -3.79 14.08
C THR A 237 1.18 -2.80 14.61
N ARG A 238 2.03 -3.26 15.53
CA ARG A 238 3.04 -2.42 16.18
C ARG A 238 4.06 -1.89 15.18
N ILE A 239 4.57 -2.75 14.30
CA ILE A 239 5.50 -2.39 13.21
C ILE A 239 4.87 -1.32 12.33
N TYR A 240 3.69 -1.57 11.76
CA TYR A 240 3.04 -0.62 10.85
C TYR A 240 2.76 0.72 11.51
N ALA A 241 2.22 0.71 12.73
CA ALA A 241 1.96 1.93 13.48
C ALA A 241 3.24 2.74 13.72
N MET A 242 4.30 2.08 14.19
CA MET A 242 5.60 2.71 14.39
C MET A 242 6.20 3.27 13.09
N SER A 243 6.11 2.53 11.98
CA SER A 243 6.53 3.01 10.66
C SER A 243 5.78 4.27 10.23
N ALA A 244 4.47 4.35 10.50
CA ALA A 244 3.67 5.54 10.24
C ALA A 244 4.09 6.73 11.13
N LEU A 245 4.43 6.47 12.40
CA LEU A 245 4.86 7.52 13.34
C LEU A 245 6.17 8.22 12.93
N LEU A 246 7.01 7.60 12.10
CA LEU A 246 8.23 8.23 11.56
C LEU A 246 7.94 9.45 10.67
N PHE A 247 6.73 9.55 10.14
CA PHE A 247 6.28 10.68 9.34
C PHE A 247 5.64 11.80 10.17
N MET A 248 5.54 11.63 11.48
CA MET A 248 4.84 12.57 12.35
C MET A 248 5.74 13.69 12.86
N ASP A 249 5.06 14.71 13.41
CA ASP A 249 5.69 15.86 14.01
C ASP A 249 6.50 15.53 15.26
N LYS A 250 7.36 16.48 15.67
CA LYS A 250 8.40 16.25 16.70
C LYS A 250 7.81 15.81 18.04
N ASN A 251 6.54 16.12 18.29
CA ASN A 251 5.85 15.84 19.54
C ASN A 251 5.61 14.34 19.74
N VAL A 252 5.59 13.54 18.67
CA VAL A 252 5.40 12.08 18.77
C VAL A 252 6.73 11.34 18.96
N MET A 253 7.86 11.99 18.65
CA MET A 253 9.18 11.36 18.69
C MET A 253 9.59 10.81 20.05
N PRO A 254 9.32 11.47 21.20
CA PRO A 254 9.64 10.89 22.50
C PRO A 254 8.99 9.51 22.70
N THR A 255 7.70 9.40 22.39
CA THR A 255 6.96 8.13 22.48
C THR A 255 7.46 7.12 21.46
N PHE A 256 7.70 7.52 20.21
CA PHE A 256 8.29 6.65 19.20
C PHE A 256 9.62 6.07 19.66
N ILE A 257 10.55 6.90 20.15
CA ILE A 257 11.88 6.48 20.59
C ILE A 257 11.79 5.53 21.79
N GLU A 258 10.89 5.81 22.73
CA GLU A 258 10.67 4.94 23.89
C GLU A 258 10.23 3.54 23.46
N GLN A 259 9.28 3.43 22.53
CA GLN A 259 8.83 2.12 22.01
C GLN A 259 9.90 1.46 21.15
N TYR A 260 10.54 2.21 20.26
CA TYR A 260 11.61 1.73 19.40
C TYR A 260 12.75 1.09 20.18
N ASN A 261 13.13 1.65 21.32
CA ASN A 261 14.20 1.09 22.17
C ASN A 261 13.80 -0.20 22.91
N LYS A 262 12.50 -0.52 23.01
CA LYS A 262 12.01 -1.78 23.59
C LYS A 262 12.05 -2.94 22.58
N GLU A 263 12.04 -2.63 21.30
CA GLU A 263 12.05 -3.62 20.23
C GLU A 263 13.42 -4.26 20.04
N ASN A 264 13.43 -5.50 19.57
CA ASN A 264 14.65 -6.18 19.13
C ASN A 264 15.13 -5.62 17.76
N SER A 265 16.35 -5.95 17.35
CA SER A 265 16.93 -5.41 16.10
C SER A 265 16.15 -5.77 14.83
N GLU A 266 15.54 -6.96 14.77
CA GLU A 266 14.75 -7.41 13.61
C GLU A 266 13.48 -6.57 13.47
N THR A 267 12.75 -6.37 14.57
CA THR A 267 11.55 -5.52 14.56
C THR A 267 11.92 -4.06 14.25
N ARG A 268 13.03 -3.53 14.77
CA ARG A 268 13.52 -2.18 14.40
C ARG A 268 13.86 -2.07 12.92
N PHE A 269 14.51 -3.09 12.35
CA PHE A 269 14.75 -3.17 10.91
C PHE A 269 13.45 -3.11 10.11
N GLU A 270 12.45 -3.93 10.47
CA GLU A 270 11.15 -3.95 9.79
C GLU A 270 10.38 -2.64 9.92
N ILE A 271 10.49 -1.92 11.05
CA ILE A 271 9.89 -0.59 11.22
C ILE A 271 10.46 0.40 10.19
N ILE A 272 11.79 0.44 10.05
CA ILE A 272 12.46 1.34 9.11
C ILE A 272 12.13 0.94 7.67
N LYS A 273 12.14 -0.36 7.38
CA LYS A 273 11.80 -0.94 6.09
C LYS A 273 10.39 -0.57 5.64
N HIS A 274 9.40 -0.76 6.49
CA HIS A 274 8.01 -0.41 6.20
C HIS A 274 7.78 1.09 6.09
N ALA A 275 8.59 1.93 6.75
CA ALA A 275 8.55 3.37 6.53
C ALA A 275 8.98 3.73 5.10
N ASP A 276 9.97 3.06 4.52
CA ASP A 276 10.34 3.31 3.12
C ASP A 276 9.25 2.83 2.14
N ILE A 277 8.62 1.67 2.43
CA ILE A 277 7.45 1.17 1.67
C ILE A 277 6.32 2.21 1.69
N LEU A 278 5.96 2.69 2.88
CA LEU A 278 4.96 3.74 3.08
C LEU A 278 5.28 5.00 2.25
N TYR A 279 6.54 5.42 2.25
CA TYR A 279 6.94 6.57 1.45
C TYR A 279 6.74 6.31 -0.05
N HIS A 280 7.25 5.19 -0.57
CA HIS A 280 7.29 4.92 -1.99
C HIS A 280 5.95 4.52 -2.61
N PHE A 281 5.13 3.75 -1.89
CA PHE A 281 3.88 3.20 -2.42
C PHE A 281 2.65 3.98 -2.00
N TYR A 282 2.70 4.71 -0.88
CA TYR A 282 1.54 5.41 -0.36
C TYR A 282 1.67 6.93 -0.50
N ILE A 283 2.69 7.52 0.13
CA ILE A 283 2.82 8.98 0.17
C ILE A 283 2.92 9.59 -1.24
N LYS A 284 3.70 8.97 -2.13
CA LYS A 284 3.85 9.43 -3.52
C LYS A 284 2.57 9.34 -4.36
N ASP A 285 1.63 8.48 -4.01
CA ASP A 285 0.41 8.24 -4.78
C ASP A 285 -0.73 9.19 -4.37
N TYR A 286 -0.82 9.54 -3.08
CA TYR A 286 -1.97 10.27 -2.53
C TYR A 286 -1.73 11.75 -2.23
N PHE A 287 -0.46 12.16 -2.08
CA PHE A 287 -0.06 13.54 -1.77
C PHE A 287 0.49 14.25 -3.01
N ARG A 288 0.38 15.58 -3.02
CA ARG A 288 0.97 16.40 -4.07
C ARG A 288 2.49 16.41 -3.96
N GLU A 289 3.18 16.67 -5.06
CA GLU A 289 4.65 16.64 -5.10
C GLU A 289 5.30 17.55 -4.05
N ASP A 290 4.74 18.74 -3.80
CA ASP A 290 5.24 19.66 -2.77
C ASP A 290 5.03 19.14 -1.34
N GLU A 291 3.95 18.39 -1.10
CA GLU A 291 3.66 17.72 0.16
C GLU A 291 4.59 16.52 0.35
N VAL A 292 4.79 15.71 -0.70
CA VAL A 292 5.71 14.57 -0.71
C VAL A 292 7.14 15.00 -0.35
N SER A 293 7.64 16.10 -0.92
CA SER A 293 8.97 16.62 -0.59
C SER A 293 9.10 17.00 0.88
N LYS A 294 8.09 17.69 1.45
CA LYS A 294 8.07 18.06 2.88
C LYS A 294 8.03 16.82 3.78
N ILE A 295 7.20 15.83 3.42
CA ILE A 295 7.09 14.57 4.15
C ILE A 295 8.43 13.81 4.09
N ARG A 296 9.11 13.79 2.94
CA ARG A 296 10.43 13.17 2.80
C ARG A 296 11.50 13.87 3.64
N GLU A 297 11.51 15.21 3.65
CA GLU A 297 12.43 15.97 4.48
C GLU A 297 12.22 15.66 5.97
N LEU A 298 10.96 15.57 6.40
CA LEU A 298 10.60 15.21 7.76
C LEU A 298 11.09 13.80 8.12
N LEU A 299 10.81 12.80 7.27
CA LEU A 299 11.29 11.43 7.43
C LEU A 299 12.82 11.41 7.53
N ASN A 300 13.52 12.06 6.60
CA ASN A 300 14.98 12.13 6.59
C ASN A 300 15.51 12.70 7.90
N LYS A 301 14.91 13.78 8.42
CA LYS A 301 15.28 14.36 9.71
C LYS A 301 15.07 13.38 10.87
N ARG A 302 14.04 12.54 10.83
CA ARG A 302 13.82 11.50 11.86
C ARG A 302 14.86 10.41 11.79
N LEU A 303 15.11 9.91 10.58
CA LEU A 303 16.13 8.91 10.30
C LEU A 303 17.53 9.38 10.71
N SER A 304 17.91 10.63 10.40
CA SER A 304 19.18 11.20 10.88
C SER A 304 19.29 11.27 12.40
N ASN A 305 18.17 11.49 13.10
CA ASN A 305 18.18 11.49 14.56
C ASN A 305 18.28 10.07 15.12
N LEU A 306 17.61 9.09 14.51
CA LEU A 306 17.72 7.68 14.87
C LEU A 306 19.15 7.15 14.72
N LEU A 307 19.84 7.52 13.64
CA LEU A 307 21.24 7.15 13.42
C LEU A 307 22.20 7.57 14.55
N LYS A 308 21.86 8.59 15.34
CA LYS A 308 22.72 9.07 16.44
C LYS A 308 22.77 8.08 17.61
N PHE A 309 21.77 7.21 17.75
CA PHE A 309 21.66 6.31 18.89
C PHE A 309 21.40 4.85 18.51
N GLU A 310 21.06 4.54 17.25
CA GLU A 310 21.01 3.16 16.77
C GLU A 310 22.40 2.53 16.83
N LYS A 311 22.48 1.36 17.44
CA LYS A 311 23.73 0.61 17.67
C LYS A 311 23.84 -0.60 16.76
N ASP A 312 22.72 -1.12 16.28
CA ASP A 312 22.71 -2.26 15.39
C ASP A 312 23.13 -1.84 13.98
N GLU A 313 24.23 -2.41 13.49
CA GLU A 313 24.82 -2.00 12.22
C GLU A 313 23.87 -2.24 11.03
N LYS A 314 23.10 -3.33 11.03
CA LYS A 314 22.13 -3.62 9.95
C LYS A 314 21.03 -2.58 9.91
N VAL A 315 20.53 -2.19 11.08
CA VAL A 315 19.50 -1.13 11.18
C VAL A 315 20.07 0.22 10.75
N ARG A 316 21.33 0.52 11.10
CA ARG A 316 22.00 1.75 10.64
C ARG A 316 22.16 1.78 9.12
N GLU A 317 22.54 0.67 8.51
CA GLU A 317 22.72 0.55 7.05
C GLU A 317 21.41 0.79 6.29
N ILE A 318 20.30 0.18 6.69
CA ILE A 318 19.01 0.44 6.05
C ILE A 318 18.58 1.91 6.23
N ILE A 319 18.79 2.49 7.43
CA ILE A 319 18.51 3.91 7.65
C ILE A 319 19.37 4.78 6.74
N GLN A 320 20.67 4.49 6.59
CA GLN A 320 21.57 5.21 5.70
C GLN A 320 21.21 5.06 4.22
N SER A 321 20.75 3.89 3.79
CA SER A 321 20.30 3.65 2.41
C SER A 321 19.06 4.46 2.05
N ILE A 322 18.13 4.60 3.01
CA ILE A 322 16.92 5.42 2.84
C ILE A 322 17.30 6.91 2.91
N HIS A 323 18.10 7.30 3.90
CA HIS A 323 18.51 8.68 4.11
C HIS A 323 19.40 9.22 2.98
N GLY A 324 20.35 8.40 2.50
CA GLY A 324 21.34 8.72 1.48
C GLY A 324 20.84 8.61 0.04
N ALA A 325 19.59 8.22 -0.19
CA ALA A 325 18.95 8.24 -1.51
C ALA A 325 18.60 9.67 -2.01
N VAL A 326 19.19 10.70 -1.40
CA VAL A 326 19.07 12.11 -1.83
C VAL A 326 20.18 12.37 -2.85
N PHE A 327 19.84 12.23 -4.12
CA PHE A 327 20.62 12.77 -5.24
C PHE A 327 19.69 13.41 -6.27
#